data_AF-A0A6A5YZZ6-F1
#
_entry.id   AF-A0A6A5YZZ6-F1
#
_cell.length_a   1.000
_cell.length_b   1.000
_cell.length_c   1.000
_cell.angle_alpha   90.00
_cell.angle_beta   90.00
_cell.angle_gamma   90.00
#
_symmetry.space_group_name_H-M   'P 1'
#
loop_
_entity.id
_entity.type
_entity.pdbx_description
1 polymer ?
#
loop_
_entity_poly.entity_id
_entity_poly.type
_entity_poly.pdbx_seq_one_letter_code
_entity_poly.pdbx_strand_id
1 'polypeptide(L)'
;MKPLIILLTLLASASSNPLALPSESKSPAVQPMPIINSQLTYIGPIKPGGENVTLHGTAQSVLAQIKSLNPSFHPDDFEVTRTARAKFEKTLAKRELELQQRSKQGVTNCGLYGNALLDANTIIPILSMPGACYVGGGPRTCVHLSCVNDGGNNAVSLCNDNKAAIAPTCAYLGTYAQDICGGKCAFSVDAGVFFPFIFCGGQEFDTDHYNVIVGTSLLDTSRRN
;
A
#
# COMPACT_ATOMS: atom_id res chain seq x y z
N MET A 1 93.57 -21.98 4.70
CA MET A 1 92.71 -20.81 5.00
C MET A 1 91.65 -20.68 3.92
N LYS A 2 90.39 -20.96 4.25
CA LYS A 2 89.17 -20.79 3.45
C LYS A 2 88.06 -20.47 4.46
N PRO A 3 87.25 -19.40 4.30
CA PRO A 3 86.19 -19.11 5.26
C PRO A 3 84.94 -19.93 4.93
N LEU A 4 84.38 -20.58 5.94
CA LEU A 4 83.10 -21.27 5.87
C LEU A 4 82.00 -20.28 6.30
N ILE A 5 81.13 -19.94 5.35
CA ILE A 5 79.97 -19.05 5.54
C ILE A 5 78.84 -19.89 6.14
N ILE A 6 78.40 -19.57 7.36
CA ILE A 6 77.22 -20.17 7.99
C ILE A 6 76.02 -19.28 7.67
N LEU A 7 75.12 -19.80 6.84
CA LEU A 7 73.89 -19.15 6.40
C LEU A 7 72.80 -19.35 7.48
N LEU A 8 72.36 -18.27 8.13
CA LEU A 8 71.18 -18.28 9.01
C LEU A 8 69.90 -18.44 8.17
N THR A 9 69.17 -19.53 8.38
CA THR A 9 67.80 -19.69 7.88
C THR A 9 66.80 -19.08 8.87
N LEU A 10 66.19 -17.95 8.52
CA LEU A 10 65.00 -17.41 9.19
C LEU A 10 63.79 -18.28 8.81
N LEU A 11 63.14 -18.95 9.77
CA LEU A 11 61.78 -19.47 9.58
C LEU A 11 60.79 -18.32 9.73
N ALA A 12 60.18 -17.89 8.61
CA ALA A 12 59.04 -17.01 8.63
C ALA A 12 57.78 -17.82 8.96
N SER A 13 57.22 -17.65 10.16
CA SER A 13 55.90 -18.14 10.53
C SER A 13 54.84 -17.30 9.82
N ALA A 14 54.22 -17.85 8.78
CA ALA A 14 53.06 -17.26 8.13
C ALA A 14 51.84 -17.36 9.07
N SER A 15 51.46 -16.26 9.71
CA SER A 15 50.17 -16.14 10.39
C SER A 15 49.08 -15.97 9.33
N SER A 16 48.34 -17.03 9.05
CA SER A 16 47.11 -16.96 8.27
C SER A 16 46.07 -16.20 9.07
N ASN A 17 45.92 -14.90 8.81
CA ASN A 17 44.74 -14.15 9.23
C ASN A 17 43.53 -14.74 8.51
N PRO A 18 42.50 -15.24 9.22
CA PRO A 18 41.26 -15.63 8.55
C PRO A 18 40.67 -14.38 7.91
N LEU A 19 40.43 -14.43 6.59
CA LEU A 19 39.58 -13.48 5.90
C LEU A 19 38.22 -13.52 6.60
N ALA A 20 37.91 -12.46 7.35
CA ALA A 20 36.56 -12.22 7.81
C ALA A 20 35.68 -12.00 6.57
N LEU A 21 34.75 -12.92 6.33
CA LEU A 21 33.66 -12.72 5.38
C LEU A 21 32.95 -11.41 5.73
N PRO A 22 32.53 -10.60 4.74
CA PRO A 22 31.70 -9.44 5.02
C PRO A 22 30.43 -9.93 5.73
N SER A 23 30.23 -9.43 6.95
CA SER A 23 29.01 -9.67 7.73
C SER A 23 27.82 -9.42 6.82
N GLU A 24 26.92 -10.41 6.71
CA GLU A 24 25.58 -10.17 6.18
C GLU A 24 25.03 -8.92 6.86
N SER A 25 24.83 -7.88 6.07
CA SER A 25 24.07 -6.72 6.48
C SER A 25 22.66 -7.23 6.77
N LYS A 26 22.40 -7.54 8.03
CA LYS A 26 21.08 -7.90 8.52
C LYS A 26 20.22 -6.67 8.26
N SER A 27 19.47 -6.72 7.16
CA SER A 27 18.48 -5.71 6.82
C SER A 27 17.65 -5.45 8.08
N PRO A 28 17.43 -4.18 8.49
CA PRO A 28 16.73 -3.89 9.72
C PRO A 28 15.39 -4.63 9.70
N ALA A 29 15.20 -5.53 10.67
CA ALA A 29 13.96 -6.26 10.83
C ALA A 29 12.81 -5.24 10.84
N VAL A 30 11.85 -5.43 9.93
CA VAL A 30 10.60 -4.68 9.91
C VAL A 30 9.96 -4.86 11.28
N GLN A 31 10.00 -3.82 12.11
CA GLN A 31 9.39 -3.89 13.43
C GLN A 31 7.88 -4.14 13.27
N PRO A 32 7.26 -4.99 14.12
CA PRO A 32 5.84 -5.28 14.02
C PRO A 32 5.04 -3.97 14.18
N MET A 33 4.28 -3.60 13.13
CA MET A 33 3.45 -2.40 13.13
C MET A 33 2.34 -2.50 14.20
N PRO A 34 2.10 -1.45 15.00
CA PRO A 34 1.08 -1.47 16.06
C PRO A 34 -0.35 -1.30 15.52
N ILE A 35 -1.29 -1.97 16.22
CA ILE A 35 -2.76 -1.97 16.17
C ILE A 35 -3.42 -1.34 14.94
N ILE A 36 -3.88 -2.21 14.05
CA ILE A 36 -4.81 -1.87 12.98
C ILE A 36 -6.23 -1.87 13.57
N ASN A 37 -6.93 -0.74 13.47
CA ASN A 37 -8.37 -0.76 13.57
C ASN A 37 -8.88 -1.47 12.30
N SER A 38 -9.43 -2.67 12.45
CA SER A 38 -9.83 -3.50 11.29
C SER A 38 -10.99 -2.89 10.51
N GLN A 39 -11.72 -1.93 11.08
CA GLN A 39 -12.87 -1.28 10.46
C GLN A 39 -12.57 0.18 10.13
N LEU A 40 -12.75 0.52 8.86
CA LEU A 40 -12.79 1.90 8.39
C LEU A 40 -14.08 2.57 8.92
N THR A 41 -13.96 3.84 9.29
CA THR A 41 -15.10 4.71 9.54
C THR A 41 -15.28 5.67 8.37
N TYR A 42 -16.42 5.57 7.70
CA TYR A 42 -16.85 6.47 6.64
C TYR A 42 -17.71 7.59 7.21
N ILE A 43 -17.40 8.83 6.86
CA ILE A 43 -18.24 9.99 7.17
C ILE A 43 -18.46 10.78 5.89
N GLY A 44 -19.70 10.85 5.41
CA GLY A 44 -19.98 11.65 4.24
C GLY A 44 -21.40 11.53 3.71
N PRO A 45 -21.70 12.28 2.63
CA PRO A 45 -23.04 12.33 2.09
C PRO A 45 -23.37 11.03 1.34
N ILE A 46 -24.65 10.65 1.36
CA ILE A 46 -25.19 9.57 0.51
C ILE A 46 -26.15 10.09 -0.55
N LYS A 47 -26.35 11.41 -0.61
CA LYS A 47 -27.09 12.14 -1.64
C LYS A 47 -26.38 13.47 -1.91
N PRO A 48 -26.32 13.96 -3.17
CA PRO A 48 -25.76 15.29 -3.44
C PRO A 48 -26.42 16.37 -2.60
N GLY A 49 -25.61 17.17 -1.90
CA GLY A 49 -26.07 18.23 -1.00
C GLY A 49 -26.78 17.75 0.28
N GLY A 50 -26.82 16.44 0.53
CA GLY A 50 -27.44 15.86 1.73
C GLY A 50 -26.53 15.91 2.96
N GLU A 51 -27.10 15.56 4.11
CA GLU A 51 -26.35 15.42 5.36
C GLU A 51 -25.37 14.25 5.33
N ASN A 52 -24.33 14.35 6.15
CA ASN A 52 -23.35 13.28 6.32
C ASN A 52 -23.90 12.18 7.21
N VAL A 53 -23.71 10.93 6.79
CA VAL A 53 -23.91 9.74 7.63
C VAL A 53 -22.58 9.20 8.10
N THR A 54 -22.59 8.48 9.22
CA THR A 54 -21.44 7.73 9.72
C THR A 54 -21.71 6.23 9.53
N LEU A 55 -20.83 5.55 8.81
CA LEU A 55 -20.93 4.12 8.51
C LEU A 55 -19.61 3.43 8.82
N HIS A 56 -19.65 2.15 9.15
CA HIS A 56 -18.45 1.37 9.53
C HIS A 56 -18.35 0.09 8.71
N GLY A 57 -17.11 -0.33 8.41
CA GLY A 57 -16.84 -1.58 7.70
C GLY A 57 -15.73 -1.42 6.66
N THR A 58 -15.67 -2.35 5.70
CA THR A 58 -14.85 -2.22 4.49
C THR A 58 -15.55 -1.30 3.48
N ALA A 59 -14.84 -0.82 2.46
CA ALA A 59 -15.44 -0.04 1.38
C ALA A 59 -16.60 -0.78 0.69
N GLN A 60 -16.51 -2.11 0.55
CA GLN A 60 -17.59 -2.95 0.04
C GLN A 60 -18.82 -2.88 0.94
N SER A 61 -18.64 -3.13 2.24
CA SER A 61 -19.72 -3.13 3.23
C SER A 61 -20.35 -1.75 3.37
N VAL A 62 -19.53 -0.69 3.43
CA VAL A 62 -20.02 0.69 3.50
C VAL A 62 -20.80 1.04 2.24
N LEU A 63 -20.31 0.70 1.05
CA LEU A 63 -21.05 0.95 -0.20
C LEU A 63 -22.38 0.19 -0.25
N ALA A 64 -22.43 -1.04 0.29
CA ALA A 64 -23.67 -1.80 0.43
C ALA A 64 -24.65 -1.12 1.41
N GLN A 65 -24.17 -0.61 2.54
CA GLN A 65 -24.96 0.17 3.49
C GLN A 65 -25.49 1.46 2.85
N ILE A 66 -24.66 2.19 2.09
CA ILE A 66 -25.07 3.38 1.32
C ILE A 66 -26.22 3.05 0.37
N LYS A 67 -26.09 1.97 -0.42
CA LYS A 67 -27.14 1.54 -1.35
C LYS A 67 -28.41 1.06 -0.63
N SER A 68 -28.29 0.49 0.57
CA SER A 68 -29.44 0.13 1.39
C SER A 68 -30.19 1.36 1.92
N LEU A 69 -29.47 2.42 2.29
CA LEU A 69 -30.05 3.67 2.80
C LEU A 69 -30.55 4.59 1.68
N ASN A 70 -29.87 4.58 0.54
CA ASN A 70 -30.24 5.31 -0.66
C ASN A 70 -30.11 4.40 -1.90
N PRO A 71 -31.18 3.67 -2.27
CA PRO A 71 -31.15 2.78 -3.44
C PRO A 71 -30.88 3.50 -4.78
N SER A 72 -31.13 4.81 -4.88
CA SER A 72 -30.80 5.60 -6.07
C SER A 72 -29.40 6.21 -6.04
N PHE A 73 -28.56 5.84 -5.07
CA PHE A 73 -27.18 6.30 -4.99
C PHE A 73 -26.41 5.96 -6.26
N HIS A 74 -25.82 6.99 -6.88
CA HIS A 74 -24.89 6.82 -7.98
C HIS A 74 -23.59 7.59 -7.70
N PRO A 75 -22.40 6.94 -7.77
CA PRO A 75 -21.14 7.62 -7.47
C PRO A 75 -20.91 8.85 -8.34
N ASP A 76 -21.31 8.83 -9.61
CA ASP A 76 -21.02 9.92 -10.55
C ASP A 76 -21.85 11.20 -10.29
N ASP A 77 -22.81 11.14 -9.37
CA ASP A 77 -23.57 12.30 -8.90
C ASP A 77 -22.71 13.23 -8.02
N PHE A 78 -21.55 12.75 -7.56
CA PHE A 78 -20.59 13.53 -6.77
C PHE A 78 -19.35 13.84 -7.62
N GLU A 79 -18.88 15.10 -7.60
CA GLU A 79 -17.70 15.50 -8.38
C GLU A 79 -16.45 14.70 -7.96
N VAL A 80 -16.20 14.57 -6.66
CA VAL A 80 -14.98 13.94 -6.13
C VAL A 80 -14.78 12.49 -6.60
N THR A 81 -15.85 11.71 -6.63
CA THR A 81 -15.88 10.32 -7.13
C THR A 81 -15.80 10.30 -8.65
N ARG A 82 -16.53 11.17 -9.36
CA ARG A 82 -16.46 11.28 -10.82
C ARG A 82 -15.03 11.59 -11.29
N THR A 83 -14.36 12.56 -10.67
CA THR A 83 -12.96 12.89 -11.00
C THR A 83 -12.04 11.69 -10.71
N ALA A 84 -12.20 11.03 -9.55
CA ALA A 84 -11.36 9.88 -9.17
C ALA A 84 -11.57 8.65 -10.07
N ARG A 85 -12.82 8.39 -10.52
CA ARG A 85 -13.17 7.29 -11.42
C ARG A 85 -12.83 7.59 -12.87
N ALA A 86 -12.95 8.84 -13.34
CA ALA A 86 -12.40 9.23 -14.63
C ALA A 86 -10.87 9.01 -14.65
N LYS A 87 -10.20 9.16 -13.49
CA LYS A 87 -8.82 8.71 -13.32
C LYS A 87 -8.68 7.17 -13.30
N PHE A 88 -9.68 6.37 -12.97
CA PHE A 88 -9.62 4.93 -13.22
C PHE A 88 -9.69 4.60 -14.72
N GLU A 89 -10.67 5.16 -15.42
CA GLU A 89 -11.02 4.74 -16.79
C GLU A 89 -9.97 5.10 -17.84
N LYS A 90 -9.34 6.29 -17.79
CA LYS A 90 -8.20 6.57 -18.71
C LYS A 90 -6.90 5.79 -18.37
N THR A 91 -6.93 4.78 -17.49
CA THR A 91 -5.75 3.93 -17.16
C THR A 91 -5.53 2.77 -18.15
N LEU A 92 -6.29 2.70 -19.24
CA LEU A 92 -5.98 1.83 -20.39
C LEU A 92 -5.27 2.56 -21.55
N ALA A 93 -5.09 3.88 -21.46
CA ALA A 93 -4.30 4.63 -22.43
C ALA A 93 -3.63 5.86 -21.78
N LYS A 94 -2.34 5.70 -21.47
CA LYS A 94 -1.31 6.75 -21.37
C LYS A 94 -1.59 7.90 -20.39
N ARG A 95 -0.95 7.87 -19.21
CA ARG A 95 -0.97 9.00 -18.25
C ARG A 95 0.39 9.38 -17.70
N GLU A 96 0.81 10.61 -18.01
CA GLU A 96 1.87 11.32 -17.27
C GLU A 96 1.59 12.82 -17.01
N LEU A 97 0.46 13.41 -17.47
CA LEU A 97 0.33 14.88 -17.42
C LEU A 97 -0.67 15.48 -16.39
N GLU A 98 -1.37 14.68 -15.58
CA GLU A 98 -2.35 15.20 -14.59
C GLU A 98 -1.97 14.93 -13.12
N LEU A 99 -0.70 14.63 -12.83
CA LEU A 99 -0.22 14.31 -11.47
C LEU A 99 0.20 15.53 -10.62
N GLN A 100 0.11 16.76 -11.14
CA GLN A 100 0.69 17.95 -10.46
C GLN A 100 -0.23 18.70 -9.47
N GLN A 101 -1.39 18.15 -9.09
CA GLN A 101 -2.24 18.75 -8.04
C GLN A 101 -2.61 17.77 -6.93
N ARG A 102 -1.67 16.90 -6.55
CA ARG A 102 -1.88 16.02 -5.42
C ARG A 102 -0.75 16.25 -4.44
N SER A 103 -1.10 16.26 -3.16
CA SER A 103 -0.17 16.10 -2.04
C SER A 103 0.59 14.76 -2.11
N LYS A 104 0.55 13.98 -3.21
CA LYS A 104 1.36 12.78 -3.37
C LYS A 104 2.83 13.15 -3.45
N GLN A 105 3.67 12.45 -2.70
CA GLN A 105 5.13 12.63 -2.78
C GLN A 105 5.73 12.16 -4.12
N GLY A 106 4.93 11.54 -4.99
CA GLY A 106 5.34 11.07 -6.31
C GLY A 106 6.17 9.78 -6.30
N VAL A 107 6.67 9.35 -5.14
CA VAL A 107 7.42 8.11 -4.96
C VAL A 107 6.51 6.96 -4.57
N THR A 108 6.65 5.83 -5.27
CA THR A 108 5.93 4.59 -4.98
C THR A 108 6.94 3.46 -4.79
N ASN A 109 6.90 2.81 -3.62
CA ASN A 109 7.79 1.72 -3.27
C ASN A 109 7.09 0.38 -3.55
N CYS A 110 7.62 -0.40 -4.48
CA CYS A 110 7.04 -1.69 -4.87
C CYS A 110 7.59 -2.86 -4.04
N GLY A 111 6.81 -3.93 -3.87
CA GLY A 111 7.27 -5.21 -3.30
C GLY A 111 7.49 -5.25 -1.77
N LEU A 112 7.18 -4.17 -1.04
CA LEU A 112 7.42 -4.08 0.41
C LEU A 112 6.47 -4.94 1.27
N TYR A 113 5.27 -5.22 0.79
CA TYR A 113 4.18 -5.81 1.60
C TYR A 113 3.58 -7.07 0.97
N GLY A 114 4.40 -7.83 0.25
CA GLY A 114 3.92 -8.92 -0.59
C GLY A 114 3.12 -8.42 -1.79
N ASN A 115 2.75 -9.34 -2.67
CA ASN A 115 1.99 -9.04 -3.87
C ASN A 115 0.55 -9.51 -3.67
N ALA A 116 -0.39 -8.58 -3.84
CA ALA A 116 -1.80 -8.88 -3.78
C ALA A 116 -2.36 -9.11 -5.17
N LEU A 117 -3.22 -10.11 -5.29
CA LEU A 117 -4.14 -10.23 -6.42
C LEU A 117 -5.32 -9.33 -6.12
N LEU A 118 -5.19 -8.03 -6.40
CA LEU A 118 -6.30 -7.09 -6.29
C LEU A 118 -7.09 -7.07 -7.60
N ASP A 119 -8.40 -7.13 -7.48
CA ASP A 119 -9.32 -6.96 -8.59
C ASP A 119 -10.02 -5.59 -8.53
N ALA A 120 -10.83 -5.32 -9.56
CA ALA A 120 -11.66 -4.14 -9.62
C ALA A 120 -12.62 -4.05 -8.42
N ASN A 121 -13.07 -5.18 -7.87
CA ASN A 121 -13.96 -5.22 -6.70
C ASN A 121 -13.27 -4.76 -5.40
N THR A 122 -11.95 -4.64 -5.39
CA THR A 122 -11.22 -4.09 -4.24
C THR A 122 -11.08 -2.56 -4.34
N ILE A 123 -10.77 -2.01 -5.52
CA ILE A 123 -10.45 -0.59 -5.69
C ILE A 123 -11.69 0.25 -6.01
N ILE A 124 -12.61 -0.26 -6.86
CA ILE A 124 -13.80 0.48 -7.29
C ILE A 124 -14.69 0.93 -6.12
N PRO A 125 -14.95 0.10 -5.08
CA PRO A 125 -15.73 0.55 -3.94
C PRO A 125 -15.13 1.76 -3.23
N ILE A 126 -13.80 1.80 -3.06
CA ILE A 126 -13.09 2.93 -2.46
C ILE A 126 -13.30 4.20 -3.31
N LEU A 127 -13.15 4.08 -4.63
CA LEU A 127 -13.35 5.17 -5.60
C LEU A 127 -14.80 5.67 -5.67
N SER A 128 -15.75 4.85 -5.23
CA SER A 128 -17.18 5.11 -5.33
C SER A 128 -17.76 5.82 -4.10
N MET A 129 -16.96 6.00 -3.04
CA MET A 129 -17.40 6.64 -1.80
C MET A 129 -16.99 8.12 -1.78
N PRO A 130 -17.96 9.07 -1.77
CA PRO A 130 -17.66 10.50 -1.85
C PRO A 130 -17.21 11.12 -0.53
N GLY A 131 -17.54 10.49 0.60
CA GLY A 131 -17.15 10.92 1.93
C GLY A 131 -15.69 10.70 2.31
N ALA A 132 -15.40 11.05 3.56
CA ALA A 132 -14.11 10.90 4.20
C ALA A 132 -13.91 9.50 4.79
N CYS A 133 -12.68 9.00 4.66
CA CYS A 133 -12.22 7.75 5.23
C CYS A 133 -11.33 8.04 6.44
N TYR A 134 -11.84 7.77 7.64
CA TYR A 134 -11.16 8.12 8.88
C TYR A 134 -10.18 7.04 9.35
N VAL A 135 -9.04 7.50 9.86
CA VAL A 135 -8.06 6.70 10.60
C VAL A 135 -7.60 7.47 11.82
N GLY A 136 -7.42 6.76 12.94
CA GLY A 136 -6.99 7.35 14.20
C GLY A 136 -5.62 8.03 14.12
N GLY A 137 -5.36 8.91 15.08
CA GLY A 137 -4.04 9.51 15.26
C GLY A 137 -3.04 8.54 15.87
N GLY A 138 -1.76 8.91 15.81
CA GLY A 138 -0.64 8.14 16.33
C GLY A 138 0.21 7.58 15.19
N PRO A 139 1.54 7.47 15.39
CA PRO A 139 2.43 6.95 14.35
C PRO A 139 2.06 5.51 14.00
N ARG A 140 2.04 5.20 12.71
CA ARG A 140 1.76 3.84 12.16
C ARG A 140 0.36 3.30 12.47
N THR A 141 -0.62 4.15 12.73
CA THR A 141 -2.01 3.73 12.89
C THR A 141 -2.62 3.46 11.52
N CYS A 142 -3.12 2.25 11.27
CA CYS A 142 -3.70 1.90 9.97
C CYS A 142 -5.13 1.36 10.08
N VAL A 143 -5.86 1.48 8.97
CA VAL A 143 -7.18 0.86 8.75
C VAL A 143 -7.21 0.20 7.38
N HIS A 144 -8.00 -0.86 7.24
CA HIS A 144 -8.32 -1.42 5.92
C HIS A 144 -9.40 -0.60 5.25
N LEU A 145 -9.07 -0.03 4.08
CA LEU A 145 -10.06 0.59 3.22
C LEU A 145 -10.89 -0.49 2.53
N SER A 146 -10.25 -1.57 2.08
CA SER A 146 -10.88 -2.62 1.30
C SER A 146 -10.05 -3.90 1.37
N CYS A 147 -10.71 -5.05 1.26
CA CYS A 147 -10.08 -6.36 1.20
C CYS A 147 -10.59 -7.13 -0.01
N VAL A 148 -9.77 -8.02 -0.58
CA VAL A 148 -10.17 -8.87 -1.73
C VAL A 148 -11.34 -9.78 -1.38
N ASN A 149 -11.53 -10.08 -0.10
CA ASN A 149 -12.72 -10.70 0.50
C ASN A 149 -12.87 -10.12 1.92
N ASP A 150 -14.06 -10.16 2.53
CA ASP A 150 -14.22 -9.77 3.94
C ASP A 150 -13.31 -10.63 4.83
N GLY A 151 -12.28 -10.02 5.42
CA GLY A 151 -11.25 -10.71 6.20
C GLY A 151 -10.11 -11.36 5.39
N GLY A 152 -10.01 -11.08 4.10
CA GLY A 152 -8.96 -11.63 3.23
C GLY A 152 -7.55 -11.15 3.54
N ASN A 153 -6.56 -11.96 3.16
CA ASN A 153 -5.13 -11.67 3.35
C ASN A 153 -4.57 -10.64 2.36
N ASN A 154 -5.40 -9.96 1.56
CA ASN A 154 -4.98 -8.93 0.59
C ASN A 154 -5.86 -7.70 0.78
N ALA A 155 -5.25 -6.53 0.95
CA ALA A 155 -5.98 -5.32 1.30
C ALA A 155 -5.38 -4.05 0.70
N VAL A 156 -6.23 -3.04 0.57
CA VAL A 156 -5.83 -1.65 0.47
C VAL A 156 -5.94 -1.04 1.86
N SER A 157 -4.85 -0.52 2.38
CA SER A 157 -4.77 0.02 3.74
C SER A 157 -4.39 1.49 3.71
N LEU A 158 -5.05 2.30 4.54
CA LEU A 158 -4.65 3.67 4.86
C LEU A 158 -3.85 3.64 6.16
N CYS A 159 -2.65 4.21 6.15
CA CYS A 159 -1.78 4.32 7.31
C CYS A 159 -1.47 5.78 7.59
N ASN A 160 -1.66 6.19 8.84
CA ASN A 160 -1.44 7.53 9.32
C ASN A 160 -0.19 7.57 10.19
N ASP A 161 0.75 8.45 9.85
CA ASP A 161 1.93 8.72 10.67
C ASP A 161 1.81 10.04 11.45
N ASN A 162 0.69 10.76 11.30
CA ASN A 162 0.41 11.96 12.07
C ASN A 162 0.07 11.64 13.53
N LYS A 163 0.38 12.58 14.42
CA LYS A 163 -0.12 12.54 15.81
C LYS A 163 -1.64 12.67 15.89
N ALA A 164 -2.22 13.49 15.01
CA ALA A 164 -3.65 13.70 14.91
C ALA A 164 -4.29 12.68 13.96
N ALA A 165 -5.58 12.44 14.15
CA ALA A 165 -6.36 11.66 13.19
C ALA A 165 -6.52 12.40 11.86
N ILE A 166 -6.70 11.64 10.78
CA ILE A 166 -6.91 12.18 9.44
C ILE A 166 -8.18 11.60 8.82
N ALA A 167 -8.78 12.35 7.90
CA ALA A 167 -9.97 11.94 7.18
C ALA A 167 -9.92 12.37 5.70
N PRO A 168 -8.96 11.89 4.88
CA PRO A 168 -8.96 12.15 3.45
C PRO A 168 -10.21 11.55 2.78
N THR A 169 -10.61 12.08 1.62
CA THR A 169 -11.75 11.50 0.90
C THR A 169 -11.42 10.09 0.44
N CYS A 170 -12.36 9.16 0.60
CA CYS A 170 -12.17 7.76 0.21
C CYS A 170 -11.82 7.66 -1.29
N ALA A 171 -12.56 8.39 -2.13
CA ALA A 171 -12.29 8.45 -3.55
C ALA A 171 -10.85 8.89 -3.88
N TYR A 172 -10.29 9.88 -3.16
CA TYR A 172 -8.90 10.28 -3.34
C TYR A 172 -7.92 9.16 -2.96
N LEU A 173 -8.14 8.49 -1.83
CA LEU A 173 -7.32 7.36 -1.38
C LEU A 173 -7.33 6.19 -2.38
N GLY A 174 -8.48 5.91 -3.00
CA GLY A 174 -8.60 4.90 -4.05
C GLY A 174 -7.63 5.16 -5.21
N THR A 175 -7.30 6.42 -5.50
CA THR A 175 -6.36 6.76 -6.57
C THR A 175 -4.90 6.44 -6.26
N TYR A 176 -4.54 6.17 -4.99
CA TYR A 176 -3.22 5.62 -4.65
C TYR A 176 -3.13 4.15 -5.03
N ALA A 177 -4.16 3.36 -4.71
CA ALA A 177 -4.23 1.98 -5.15
C ALA A 177 -4.23 1.88 -6.69
N GLN A 178 -4.87 2.83 -7.39
CA GLN A 178 -4.76 2.95 -8.84
C GLN A 178 -3.32 3.22 -9.30
N ASP A 179 -2.60 4.16 -8.70
CA ASP A 179 -1.24 4.47 -9.13
C ASP A 179 -0.30 3.26 -8.88
N ILE A 180 -0.48 2.55 -7.76
CA ILE A 180 0.27 1.34 -7.42
C ILE A 180 -0.04 0.19 -8.40
N CYS A 181 -1.32 -0.14 -8.61
CA CYS A 181 -1.75 -1.30 -9.40
C CYS A 181 -1.99 -1.02 -10.89
N GLY A 182 -2.04 0.24 -11.30
CA GLY A 182 -2.32 0.67 -12.68
C GLY A 182 -1.08 0.94 -13.52
N GLY A 183 0.12 0.71 -12.98
CA GLY A 183 1.34 0.80 -13.79
C GLY A 183 2.65 0.97 -13.02
N LYS A 184 2.64 1.38 -11.74
CA LYS A 184 3.90 1.58 -10.99
C LYS A 184 4.46 0.28 -10.41
N CYS A 185 3.61 -0.56 -9.83
CA CYS A 185 4.02 -1.79 -9.13
C CYS A 185 3.26 -3.04 -9.60
N ALA A 186 2.56 -2.96 -10.73
CA ALA A 186 1.86 -4.10 -11.31
C ALA A 186 2.82 -4.95 -12.13
N PHE A 187 2.71 -6.27 -12.01
CA PHE A 187 3.39 -7.22 -12.88
C PHE A 187 2.45 -8.38 -13.21
N SER A 188 2.64 -8.93 -14.40
CA SER A 188 1.86 -10.05 -14.90
C SER A 188 2.66 -11.33 -14.73
N VAL A 189 1.99 -12.37 -14.21
CA VAL A 189 2.54 -13.73 -14.22
C VAL A 189 1.79 -14.53 -15.27
N ASP A 190 2.54 -15.04 -16.24
CA ASP A 190 2.02 -16.03 -17.18
C ASP A 190 2.05 -17.41 -16.50
N ALA A 191 0.88 -17.90 -16.11
CA ALA A 191 0.72 -19.21 -15.50
C ALA A 191 0.21 -20.27 -16.51
N GLY A 192 0.39 -20.04 -17.82
CA GLY A 192 -0.08 -20.94 -18.87
C GLY A 192 -1.61 -21.01 -18.97
N VAL A 193 -2.31 -20.03 -18.40
CA VAL A 193 -3.77 -19.86 -18.44
C VAL A 193 -4.14 -18.76 -19.43
N PHE A 194 -5.37 -18.81 -19.96
CA PHE A 194 -5.82 -17.96 -21.06
C PHE A 194 -5.71 -16.43 -20.81
N PHE A 195 -5.61 -16.00 -19.54
CA PHE A 195 -5.34 -14.62 -19.17
C PHE A 195 -4.27 -14.53 -18.07
N PRO A 196 -3.27 -13.62 -18.19
CA PRO A 196 -2.25 -13.45 -17.17
C PRO A 196 -2.85 -12.93 -15.86
N PHE A 197 -2.39 -13.46 -14.73
CA PHE A 197 -2.74 -12.90 -13.43
C PHE A 197 -1.96 -11.61 -13.21
N ILE A 198 -2.67 -10.52 -12.89
CA ILE A 198 -2.05 -9.23 -12.56
C ILE A 198 -1.92 -9.15 -11.05
N PHE A 199 -0.68 -9.11 -10.59
CA PHE A 199 -0.35 -8.88 -9.20
C PHE A 199 0.13 -7.44 -9.03
N CYS A 200 -0.20 -6.84 -7.90
CA CYS A 200 0.36 -5.55 -7.50
C CYS A 200 0.63 -5.51 -6.00
N GLY A 201 1.69 -4.80 -5.62
CA GLY A 201 2.06 -4.64 -4.22
C GLY A 201 2.99 -3.45 -4.05
N GLY A 202 2.64 -2.54 -3.16
CA GLY A 202 3.46 -1.36 -2.92
C GLY A 202 2.86 -0.36 -1.95
N GLN A 203 3.57 0.74 -1.79
CA GLN A 203 3.25 1.84 -0.87
C GLN A 203 3.49 3.17 -1.57
N GLU A 204 2.53 4.08 -1.46
CA GLU A 204 2.64 5.45 -1.98
C GLU A 204 2.30 6.45 -0.87
N PHE A 205 3.15 7.46 -0.69
CA PHE A 205 3.08 8.45 0.38
C PHE A 205 2.40 9.75 -0.06
N ASP A 206 1.70 10.37 0.89
CA ASP A 206 1.20 11.74 0.82
C ASP A 206 2.14 12.69 1.61
N THR A 207 2.20 13.96 1.24
CA THR A 207 3.00 15.01 1.88
C THR A 207 2.45 15.35 3.25
N ASP A 208 1.18 15.03 3.52
CA ASP A 208 0.54 15.21 4.81
C ASP A 208 0.80 14.03 5.77
N HIS A 209 1.94 13.35 5.64
CA HIS A 209 2.44 12.30 6.55
C HIS A 209 1.47 11.11 6.76
N TYR A 210 0.91 10.61 5.67
CA TYR A 210 0.21 9.33 5.63
C TYR A 210 0.50 8.63 4.31
N ASN A 211 0.08 7.37 4.20
CA ASN A 211 0.34 6.58 3.00
C ASN A 211 -0.75 5.54 2.76
N VAL A 212 -0.83 5.08 1.52
CA VAL A 212 -1.66 3.95 1.14
C VAL A 212 -0.77 2.77 0.81
N ILE A 213 -1.15 1.59 1.30
CA ILE A 213 -0.46 0.32 1.05
C ILE A 213 -1.41 -0.61 0.31
N VAL A 214 -0.91 -1.22 -0.75
CA VAL A 214 -1.52 -2.38 -1.41
C VAL A 214 -0.61 -3.58 -1.18
N GLY A 215 -1.17 -4.68 -0.71
CA GLY A 215 -0.41 -5.91 -0.53
C GLY A 215 -1.13 -6.90 0.36
N THR A 216 -0.36 -7.83 0.89
CA THR A 216 -0.84 -8.74 1.92
C THR A 216 -1.31 -7.94 3.14
N SER A 217 -2.44 -8.34 3.71
CA SER A 217 -3.07 -7.68 4.84
C SER A 217 -2.07 -7.54 5.98
N LEU A 218 -1.87 -6.30 6.41
CA LEU A 218 -0.96 -5.98 7.52
C LEU A 218 -1.44 -6.57 8.86
N LEU A 219 -2.67 -7.10 8.93
CA LEU A 219 -3.25 -7.85 10.04
C LEU A 219 -2.82 -9.31 10.11
N ASP A 220 -2.38 -9.92 9.00
CA ASP A 220 -1.92 -11.31 9.00
C ASP A 220 -0.47 -11.37 9.52
N THR A 221 -0.34 -11.39 10.85
CA THR A 221 0.94 -11.63 11.53
C THR A 221 1.38 -13.09 11.45
N SER A 222 0.55 -14.01 10.94
CA SER A 222 0.86 -15.45 10.92
C SER A 222 1.85 -15.86 9.83
N ARG A 223 2.10 -15.01 8.82
CA ARG A 223 3.07 -15.27 7.72
C ARG A 223 4.34 -14.42 7.78
N ARG A 224 4.66 -13.80 8.92
CA ARG A 224 5.88 -13.01 9.11
C ARG A 224 6.94 -13.76 9.95
N ASN A 225 7.13 -15.04 9.66
CA ASN A 225 8.25 -15.87 10.16
C ASN A 225 8.98 -16.50 8.98
#